data_AF-A0A4W5M5R2-F1
#
_entry.id   AF-A0A4W5M5R2-F1
#
_cell.length_a   1.000
_cell.length_b   1.000
_cell.length_c   1.000
_cell.angle_alpha   90.00
_cell.angle_beta   90.00
_cell.angle_gamma   90.00
#
_symmetry.space_group_name_H-M   'P 1'
#
loop_
_entity.id
_entity.type
_entity.pdbx_description
1 polymer ?
#
loop_
_entity_poly.entity_id
_entity_poly.type
_entity_poly.pdbx_seq_one_letter_code
_entity_poly.pdbx_strand_id
1 'polypeptide(L)'
;MAFCSLFCDSLALLNGVGVSTGEALAARVIGWLDRKGQGFPVLPLLTACSRCLASVRHMTRITEACITAYFTHAEEEGVGWGPVLASLQVPELTVDDFLSESQSGGSFLTLYAYILQRLNTEHTVANEKRTLALLNTWNSQVFPSGPYDEAKLFLWWHKALCVYVEHLQQGLGEVPAVVAGLLRLQTRLSQMGEERLGSGLLGAIGLGRRSPLSNRFRVVVRSLSAFLSVQIPSEDQVRLQPSTDQQLTAKAQQALVVLESMPSSKQYADLKDSIGKAVQFIHYPGHCLRDGPCLLSLLANLLYPDQGYLNIIR
;
A
#
# COMPACT_ATOMS: atom_id res chain seq x y z
N MET A 1 -13.24 -28.59 -2.41
CA MET A 1 -12.33 -29.51 -1.68
C MET A 1 -11.36 -30.27 -2.60
N ALA A 2 -11.80 -30.87 -3.72
CA ALA A 2 -10.91 -31.63 -4.62
C ALA A 2 -9.69 -30.84 -5.15
N PHE A 3 -9.88 -29.61 -5.65
CA PHE A 3 -8.78 -28.78 -6.13
C PHE A 3 -7.75 -28.42 -5.05
N CYS A 4 -8.20 -28.10 -3.82
CA CYS A 4 -7.29 -27.78 -2.72
C CYS A 4 -6.43 -28.99 -2.32
N SER A 5 -7.00 -30.21 -2.32
CA SER A 5 -6.24 -31.44 -2.07
C SER A 5 -5.18 -31.65 -3.15
N LEU A 6 -5.57 -31.54 -4.42
CA LEU A 6 -4.63 -31.66 -5.55
C LEU A 6 -3.49 -30.65 -5.46
N PHE A 7 -3.79 -29.41 -5.08
CA PHE A 7 -2.75 -28.39 -4.90
C PHE A 7 -1.87 -28.68 -3.70
N CYS A 8 -2.41 -29.17 -2.58
CA CYS A 8 -1.58 -29.57 -1.45
C CYS A 8 -0.63 -30.70 -1.83
N ASP A 9 -1.07 -31.72 -2.57
CA ASP A 9 -0.21 -32.80 -3.04
C ASP A 9 0.88 -32.28 -3.99
N SER A 10 0.52 -31.35 -4.88
CA SER A 10 1.46 -30.73 -5.82
C SER A 10 2.49 -29.82 -5.13
N LEU A 11 2.05 -29.04 -4.14
CA LEU A 11 2.90 -28.14 -3.36
C LEU A 11 3.76 -28.91 -2.35
N ALA A 12 3.33 -30.09 -1.88
CA ALA A 12 4.14 -30.93 -1.01
C ALA A 12 5.46 -31.35 -1.68
N LEU A 13 5.52 -31.39 -3.01
CA LEU A 13 6.76 -31.59 -3.75
C LEU A 13 7.80 -30.50 -3.45
N LEU A 14 7.37 -29.24 -3.23
CA LEU A 14 8.27 -28.15 -2.85
C LEU A 14 8.93 -28.35 -1.48
N ASN A 15 8.34 -29.18 -0.60
CA ASN A 15 8.88 -29.42 0.74
C ASN A 15 10.02 -30.44 0.74
N GLY A 16 10.06 -31.35 -0.24
CA GLY A 16 11.02 -32.45 -0.31
C GLY A 16 12.21 -32.21 -1.24
N VAL A 17 12.23 -31.10 -1.98
CA VAL A 17 13.29 -30.78 -2.96
C VAL A 17 14.36 -29.87 -2.38
N GLY A 18 15.58 -29.94 -2.92
CA GLY A 18 16.66 -29.01 -2.58
C GLY A 18 16.33 -27.56 -2.94
N VAL A 19 16.99 -26.60 -2.28
CA VAL A 19 16.70 -25.16 -2.36
C VAL A 19 16.63 -24.63 -3.80
N SER A 20 17.59 -24.95 -4.66
CA SER A 20 17.62 -24.49 -6.05
C SER A 20 16.44 -24.99 -6.87
N THR A 21 16.07 -26.26 -6.70
CA THR A 21 14.91 -26.87 -7.35
C THR A 21 13.61 -26.29 -6.81
N GLY A 22 13.51 -26.07 -5.50
CA GLY A 22 12.37 -25.42 -4.86
C GLY A 22 12.12 -24.02 -5.40
N GLU A 23 13.17 -23.21 -5.50
CA GLU A 23 13.10 -21.85 -6.08
C GLU A 23 12.66 -21.87 -7.54
N ALA A 24 13.19 -22.79 -8.35
CA ALA A 24 12.80 -22.93 -9.76
C ALA A 24 11.33 -23.36 -9.91
N LEU A 25 10.85 -24.27 -9.07
CA LEU A 25 9.45 -24.71 -9.06
C LEU A 25 8.52 -23.58 -8.59
N ALA A 26 8.86 -22.86 -7.52
CA ALA A 26 8.09 -21.71 -7.06
C ALA A 26 8.00 -20.63 -8.15
N ALA A 27 9.11 -20.32 -8.82
CA ALA A 27 9.13 -19.39 -9.95
C ALA A 27 8.23 -19.84 -11.11
N ARG A 28 8.16 -21.16 -11.38
CA ARG A 28 7.25 -21.72 -12.40
C ARG A 28 5.80 -21.58 -12.01
N VAL A 29 5.43 -21.85 -10.75
CA VAL A 29 4.06 -21.66 -10.25
C VAL A 29 3.66 -20.19 -10.37
N ILE A 30 4.51 -19.26 -9.92
CA ILE A 30 4.26 -17.82 -9.99
C ILE A 30 4.12 -17.36 -11.46
N GLY A 31 5.05 -17.75 -12.34
CA GLY A 31 4.98 -17.38 -13.75
C GLY A 31 3.80 -18.01 -14.49
N TRP A 32 3.27 -19.12 -13.99
CA TRP A 32 2.06 -19.74 -14.54
C TRP A 32 0.79 -19.01 -14.06
N LEU A 33 0.71 -18.58 -12.79
CA LEU A 33 -0.35 -17.71 -12.27
C LEU A 33 -0.44 -16.38 -13.04
N ASP A 34 0.70 -15.78 -13.37
CA ASP A 34 0.78 -14.54 -14.13
C ASP A 34 0.15 -14.68 -15.54
N ARG A 35 0.44 -15.79 -16.23
CA ARG A 35 0.02 -16.01 -17.63
C ARG A 35 -1.37 -16.60 -17.81
N LYS A 36 -1.84 -17.40 -16.85
CA LYS A 36 -2.99 -18.31 -17.03
C LYS A 36 -3.98 -18.28 -15.86
N GLY A 37 -3.97 -17.22 -15.05
CA GLY A 37 -4.89 -17.12 -13.91
C GLY A 37 -6.38 -17.10 -14.30
N GLN A 38 -6.72 -16.75 -15.55
CA GLN A 38 -8.08 -16.85 -16.07
C GLN A 38 -8.57 -18.31 -16.08
N GLY A 39 -9.67 -18.57 -15.36
CA GLY A 39 -10.30 -19.89 -15.27
C GLY A 39 -9.63 -20.89 -14.32
N PHE A 40 -8.55 -20.51 -13.64
CA PHE A 40 -7.92 -21.37 -12.65
C PHE A 40 -8.49 -21.15 -11.24
N PRO A 41 -8.64 -22.21 -10.42
CA PRO A 41 -9.01 -22.08 -9.01
C PRO A 41 -7.87 -21.49 -8.15
N VAL A 42 -7.59 -20.19 -8.34
CA VAL A 42 -6.55 -19.43 -7.62
C VAL A 42 -6.81 -19.43 -6.11
N LEU A 43 -8.07 -19.29 -5.68
CA LEU A 43 -8.43 -19.28 -4.26
C LEU A 43 -8.16 -20.62 -3.55
N PRO A 44 -8.52 -21.79 -4.13
CA PRO A 44 -8.04 -23.08 -3.61
C PRO A 44 -6.53 -23.23 -3.56
N LEU A 45 -5.78 -22.69 -4.53
CA LEU A 45 -4.32 -22.71 -4.48
C LEU A 45 -3.79 -21.84 -3.33
N LEU A 46 -4.36 -20.65 -3.14
CA LEU A 46 -4.05 -19.76 -2.01
C LEU A 46 -4.23 -20.50 -0.67
N THR A 47 -5.36 -21.17 -0.47
CA THR A 47 -5.59 -21.99 0.74
C THR A 47 -4.59 -23.13 0.89
N ALA A 48 -4.25 -23.82 -0.21
CA ALA A 48 -3.27 -24.90 -0.17
C ALA A 48 -1.86 -24.39 0.19
N CYS A 49 -1.44 -23.24 -0.36
CA CYS A 49 -0.14 -22.63 -0.07
C CYS A 49 0.03 -22.34 1.42
N SER A 50 -0.97 -21.74 2.03
CA SER A 50 -0.99 -21.42 3.46
C SER A 50 -0.88 -22.64 4.38
N ARG A 51 -1.34 -23.82 3.93
CA ARG A 51 -1.38 -25.04 4.74
C ARG A 51 -0.21 -25.98 4.53
N CYS A 52 0.26 -26.06 3.28
CA CYS A 52 1.02 -27.20 2.81
C CYS A 52 2.49 -26.86 2.52
N LEU A 53 2.89 -25.58 2.51
CA LEU A 53 4.29 -25.19 2.28
C LEU A 53 5.06 -25.05 3.60
N ALA A 54 6.17 -25.77 3.72
CA ALA A 54 7.07 -25.69 4.88
C ALA A 54 7.99 -24.46 4.83
N SER A 55 8.31 -23.97 3.63
CA SER A 55 9.12 -22.76 3.45
C SER A 55 8.24 -21.51 3.51
N VAL A 56 8.45 -20.69 4.54
CA VAL A 56 7.79 -19.38 4.68
C VAL A 56 8.02 -18.52 3.45
N ARG A 57 9.24 -18.49 2.90
CA ARG A 57 9.59 -17.76 1.68
C ARG A 57 8.81 -18.20 0.44
N HIS A 58 8.62 -19.50 0.24
CA HIS A 58 7.76 -19.98 -0.86
C HIS A 58 6.29 -19.64 -0.59
N MET A 59 5.85 -19.77 0.66
CA MET A 59 4.49 -19.47 1.08
C MET A 59 4.13 -18.00 0.78
N THR A 60 4.93 -17.04 1.23
CA THR A 60 4.67 -15.60 1.03
C THR A 60 4.61 -15.24 -0.45
N ARG A 61 5.60 -15.69 -1.25
CA ARG A 61 5.68 -15.37 -2.68
C ARG A 61 4.54 -15.97 -3.50
N ILE A 62 4.16 -17.22 -3.24
CA ILE A 62 3.06 -17.85 -3.98
C ILE A 62 1.72 -17.27 -3.51
N THR A 63 1.58 -16.94 -2.23
CA THR A 63 0.40 -16.24 -1.68
C THR A 63 0.20 -14.89 -2.38
N GLU A 64 1.25 -14.06 -2.47
CA GLU A 64 1.20 -12.77 -3.18
C GLU A 64 0.83 -12.94 -4.65
N ALA A 65 1.40 -13.94 -5.32
CA ALA A 65 1.09 -14.24 -6.71
C ALA A 65 -0.36 -14.70 -6.90
N CYS A 66 -0.91 -15.48 -5.96
CA CYS A 66 -2.31 -15.88 -6.00
C CYS A 66 -3.23 -14.67 -5.83
N ILE A 67 -2.97 -13.79 -4.85
CA ILE A 67 -3.79 -12.60 -4.64
C ILE A 67 -3.72 -11.68 -5.85
N THR A 68 -2.52 -11.48 -6.41
CA THR A 68 -2.32 -10.69 -7.64
C THR A 68 -3.12 -11.29 -8.80
N ALA A 69 -2.95 -12.59 -9.08
CA ALA A 69 -3.65 -13.28 -10.17
C ALA A 69 -5.18 -13.23 -10.01
N TYR A 70 -5.69 -13.34 -8.78
CA TYR A 70 -7.12 -13.22 -8.51
C TYR A 70 -7.65 -11.84 -8.94
N PHE A 71 -6.97 -10.75 -8.60
CA PHE A 71 -7.42 -9.41 -9.00
C PHE A 71 -7.11 -9.04 -10.45
N THR A 72 -6.13 -9.69 -11.09
CA THR A 72 -5.78 -9.46 -12.50
C THR A 72 -6.73 -10.18 -13.46
N HIS A 73 -7.19 -11.38 -13.09
CA HIS A 73 -7.87 -12.28 -14.03
C HIS A 73 -9.36 -12.50 -13.73
N ALA A 74 -9.90 -11.93 -12.66
CA ALA A 74 -11.31 -12.09 -12.34
C ALA A 74 -12.20 -11.19 -13.20
N GLU A 75 -13.31 -11.76 -13.69
CA GLU A 75 -14.36 -11.03 -14.39
C GLU A 75 -15.06 -10.05 -13.42
N GLU A 76 -15.37 -8.84 -13.88
CA GLU A 76 -15.67 -7.66 -13.02
C GLU A 76 -16.80 -7.87 -11.99
N GLU A 77 -17.72 -8.80 -12.22
CA GLU A 77 -18.82 -9.08 -11.28
C GLU A 77 -18.36 -9.95 -10.09
N GLY A 78 -18.40 -9.38 -8.89
CA GLY A 78 -18.18 -10.12 -7.63
C GLY A 78 -16.72 -10.20 -7.16
N VAL A 79 -15.79 -9.50 -7.82
CA VAL A 79 -14.38 -9.43 -7.40
C VAL A 79 -14.23 -8.53 -6.19
N GLY A 80 -13.79 -9.10 -5.08
CA GLY A 80 -13.50 -8.35 -3.86
C GLY A 80 -12.52 -9.04 -2.95
N TRP A 81 -12.16 -8.39 -1.85
CA TRP A 81 -11.23 -8.95 -0.87
C TRP A 81 -11.84 -10.10 -0.07
N GLY A 82 -13.16 -10.17 0.09
CA GLY A 82 -13.84 -11.21 0.90
C GLY A 82 -13.37 -12.65 0.60
N PRO A 83 -13.41 -13.12 -0.65
CA PRO A 83 -12.90 -14.45 -1.01
C PRO A 83 -11.41 -14.67 -0.72
N VAL A 84 -10.58 -13.63 -0.89
CA VAL A 84 -9.15 -13.66 -0.53
C VAL A 84 -8.99 -13.85 0.98
N LEU A 85 -9.69 -13.06 1.79
CA LEU A 85 -9.63 -13.14 3.26
C LEU A 85 -10.14 -14.48 3.78
N ALA A 86 -11.13 -15.08 3.14
CA ALA A 86 -11.63 -16.41 3.50
C ALA A 86 -10.66 -17.54 3.12
N SER A 87 -9.85 -17.35 2.09
CA SER A 87 -8.94 -18.36 1.56
C SER A 87 -7.55 -18.31 2.19
N LEU A 88 -7.07 -17.12 2.56
CA LEU A 88 -5.78 -16.92 3.20
C LEU A 88 -5.77 -17.49 4.62
N GLN A 89 -4.77 -18.29 4.94
CA GLN A 89 -4.52 -18.75 6.31
C GLN A 89 -3.10 -18.36 6.71
N VAL A 90 -2.98 -17.51 7.72
CA VAL A 90 -1.68 -17.08 8.22
C VAL A 90 -1.18 -18.11 9.23
N PRO A 91 0.07 -18.59 9.11
CA PRO A 91 0.57 -19.65 9.98
C PRO A 91 0.71 -19.13 11.43
N GLU A 92 -0.09 -19.68 12.35
CA GLU A 92 -0.18 -19.19 13.73
C GLU A 92 1.15 -19.31 14.50
N LEU A 93 1.88 -20.42 14.31
CA LEU A 93 3.13 -20.70 15.03
C LEU A 93 4.33 -19.91 14.49
N THR A 94 4.26 -19.41 13.26
CA THR A 94 5.36 -18.72 12.58
C THR A 94 4.90 -17.39 11.98
N VAL A 95 3.95 -16.72 12.64
CA VAL A 95 3.34 -15.48 12.13
C VAL A 95 4.38 -14.38 11.94
N ASP A 96 5.31 -14.22 12.89
CA ASP A 96 6.33 -13.17 12.82
C ASP A 96 7.29 -13.41 11.65
N ASP A 97 7.72 -14.65 11.43
CA ASP A 97 8.54 -15.03 10.28
C ASP A 97 7.80 -14.78 8.96
N PHE A 98 6.51 -15.14 8.91
CA PHE A 98 5.66 -14.91 7.75
C PHE A 98 5.50 -13.43 7.42
N LEU A 99 5.29 -12.57 8.41
CA LEU A 99 5.17 -11.13 8.22
C LEU A 99 6.51 -10.51 7.81
N SER A 100 7.60 -10.89 8.46
CA SER A 100 8.96 -10.42 8.16
C SER A 100 9.37 -10.79 6.73
N GLU A 101 9.17 -12.04 6.33
CA GLU A 101 9.47 -12.53 4.98
C GLU A 101 8.54 -11.90 3.92
N SER A 102 7.26 -11.68 4.26
CA SER A 102 6.34 -10.96 3.36
C SER A 102 6.79 -9.52 3.13
N GLN A 103 7.26 -8.85 4.18
CA GLN A 103 7.74 -7.48 4.09
C GLN A 103 9.05 -7.36 3.29
N SER A 104 10.02 -8.21 3.59
CA SER A 104 11.32 -8.23 2.91
C SER A 104 11.19 -8.63 1.44
N GLY A 105 10.27 -9.56 1.14
CA GLY A 105 9.98 -10.07 -0.19
C GLY A 105 9.00 -9.22 -1.02
N GLY A 106 8.48 -8.11 -0.49
CA GLY A 106 7.56 -7.23 -1.21
C GLY A 106 6.15 -7.82 -1.44
N SER A 107 5.70 -8.71 -0.56
CA SER A 107 4.36 -9.34 -0.60
C SER A 107 3.30 -8.40 -0.02
N PHE A 108 3.08 -7.27 -0.71
CA PHE A 108 2.29 -6.16 -0.17
C PHE A 108 0.79 -6.45 -0.06
N LEU A 109 0.21 -7.19 -1.01
CA LEU A 109 -1.20 -7.61 -0.97
C LEU A 109 -1.43 -8.64 0.13
N THR A 110 -0.47 -9.53 0.34
CA THR A 110 -0.47 -10.53 1.41
C THR A 110 -0.51 -9.86 2.80
N LEU A 111 0.37 -8.90 3.03
CA LEU A 111 0.37 -8.11 4.26
C LEU A 111 -0.93 -7.32 4.44
N TYR A 112 -1.48 -6.75 3.37
CA TYR A 112 -2.77 -6.05 3.45
C TYR A 112 -3.93 -6.99 3.79
N ALA A 113 -3.98 -8.18 3.21
CA ALA A 113 -4.97 -9.20 3.54
C ALA A 113 -4.91 -9.57 5.03
N TYR A 114 -3.71 -9.73 5.59
CA TYR A 114 -3.53 -9.95 7.02
C TYR A 114 -4.07 -8.80 7.87
N ILE A 115 -3.81 -7.54 7.49
CA ILE A 115 -4.37 -6.36 8.18
C ILE A 115 -5.90 -6.38 8.16
N LEU A 116 -6.51 -6.70 7.02
CA LEU A 116 -7.96 -6.81 6.92
C LEU A 116 -8.52 -7.95 7.78
N GLN A 117 -7.90 -9.13 7.77
CA GLN A 117 -8.32 -10.25 8.64
C GLN A 117 -8.30 -9.84 10.12
N ARG A 118 -7.23 -9.18 10.56
CA ARG A 118 -7.13 -8.71 11.95
C ARG A 118 -8.22 -7.73 12.33
N LEU A 119 -8.45 -6.71 11.51
CA LEU A 119 -9.44 -5.67 11.80
C LEU A 119 -10.88 -6.19 11.71
N ASN A 120 -11.15 -7.20 10.86
CA ASN A 120 -12.47 -7.80 10.71
C ASN A 120 -12.78 -8.87 11.77
N THR A 121 -11.76 -9.44 12.41
CA THR A 121 -11.93 -10.51 13.42
C THR A 121 -12.03 -9.95 14.84
N GLU A 122 -11.27 -8.89 15.14
CA GLU A 122 -11.21 -8.29 16.48
C GLU A 122 -11.45 -6.77 16.42
N HIS A 123 -12.68 -6.34 16.69
CA HIS A 123 -13.09 -4.93 16.72
C HIS A 123 -12.79 -4.26 18.07
N THR A 124 -11.51 -4.21 18.46
CA THR A 124 -11.07 -3.56 19.70
C THR A 124 -10.06 -2.46 19.42
N VAL A 125 -10.10 -1.39 20.23
CA VAL A 125 -9.13 -0.29 20.17
C VAL A 125 -7.68 -0.79 20.33
N ALA A 126 -7.49 -1.83 21.16
CA ALA A 126 -6.17 -2.44 21.35
C ALA A 126 -5.67 -3.11 20.05
N ASN A 127 -6.53 -3.82 19.33
CA ASN A 127 -6.18 -4.43 18.05
C ASN A 127 -5.92 -3.38 16.96
N GLU A 128 -6.72 -2.33 16.91
CA GLU A 128 -6.50 -1.20 15.99
C GLU A 128 -5.16 -0.51 16.25
N LYS A 129 -4.82 -0.24 17.52
CA LYS A 129 -3.51 0.34 17.91
C LYS A 129 -2.35 -0.58 17.50
N ARG A 130 -2.45 -1.89 17.76
CA ARG A 130 -1.45 -2.89 17.31
C ARG A 130 -1.33 -2.93 15.79
N THR A 131 -2.45 -2.88 15.08
CA THR A 131 -2.50 -2.89 13.61
C THR A 131 -1.89 -1.63 13.00
N LEU A 132 -2.21 -0.46 13.56
CA LEU A 132 -1.64 0.81 13.15
C LEU A 132 -0.13 0.86 13.42
N ALA A 133 0.34 0.29 14.53
CA ALA A 133 1.76 0.16 14.82
C ALA A 133 2.49 -0.66 13.75
N LEU A 134 1.93 -1.80 13.32
CA LEU A 134 2.48 -2.60 12.21
C LEU A 134 2.53 -1.79 10.91
N LEU A 135 1.42 -1.16 10.52
CA LEU A 135 1.36 -0.31 9.32
C LEU A 135 2.42 0.80 9.36
N ASN A 136 2.65 1.43 10.52
CA ASN A 136 3.65 2.48 10.68
C ASN A 136 5.09 1.98 10.52
N THR A 137 5.39 0.81 11.08
CA THR A 137 6.67 0.14 10.90
C THR A 137 6.91 -0.18 9.43
N TRP A 138 5.94 -0.81 8.77
CA TRP A 138 6.05 -1.16 7.35
C TRP A 138 6.17 0.08 6.46
N ASN A 139 5.33 1.10 6.69
CA ASN A 139 5.39 2.36 5.94
C ASN A 139 6.74 3.07 6.08
N SER A 140 7.37 2.98 7.25
CA SER A 140 8.67 3.62 7.49
C SER A 140 9.83 2.91 6.78
N GLN A 141 9.68 1.61 6.49
CA GLN A 141 10.74 0.77 5.91
C GLN A 141 10.54 0.50 4.41
N VAL A 142 9.29 0.54 3.93
CA VAL A 142 8.93 0.08 2.57
C VAL A 142 9.46 1.01 1.48
N PHE A 143 10.08 0.42 0.47
CA PHE A 143 10.41 1.07 -0.80
C PHE A 143 10.04 0.09 -1.92
N PRO A 144 9.07 0.41 -2.80
CA PRO A 144 8.61 -0.55 -3.80
C PRO A 144 9.71 -0.82 -4.83
N SER A 145 9.81 -2.08 -5.27
CA SER A 145 10.85 -2.54 -6.19
C SER A 145 10.68 -2.00 -7.62
N GLY A 146 9.47 -1.56 -7.97
CA GLY A 146 9.15 -0.95 -9.25
C GLY A 146 7.66 -0.69 -9.45
N PRO A 147 7.24 -0.33 -10.68
CA PRO A 147 5.88 0.13 -10.98
C PRO A 147 4.76 -0.86 -10.63
N TYR A 148 5.03 -2.16 -10.69
CA TYR A 148 4.04 -3.21 -10.36
C TYR A 148 3.66 -3.25 -8.88
N ASP A 149 4.52 -2.73 -8.01
CA ASP A 149 4.32 -2.78 -6.56
C ASP A 149 3.85 -1.46 -5.96
N GLU A 150 4.09 -0.36 -6.67
CA GLU A 150 3.80 1.01 -6.23
C GLU A 150 2.38 1.18 -5.71
N ALA A 151 1.38 0.80 -6.51
CA ALA A 151 -0.02 1.00 -6.19
C ALA A 151 -0.52 0.13 -5.02
N LYS A 152 0.14 -0.99 -4.73
CA LYS A 152 -0.23 -1.86 -3.60
C LYS A 152 -0.09 -1.13 -2.26
N LEU A 153 0.85 -0.18 -2.16
CA LEU A 153 1.06 0.62 -0.95
C LEU A 153 -0.11 1.55 -0.63
N PHE A 154 -0.96 1.89 -1.62
CA PHE A 154 -2.10 2.76 -1.39
C PHE A 154 -3.11 2.12 -0.44
N LEU A 155 -3.25 0.80 -0.48
CA LEU A 155 -4.10 0.05 0.43
C LEU A 155 -3.67 0.26 1.89
N TRP A 156 -2.36 0.28 2.14
CA TRP A 156 -1.78 0.48 3.46
C TRP A 156 -1.98 1.92 3.93
N TRP A 157 -1.69 2.90 3.06
CA TRP A 157 -1.83 4.31 3.41
C TRP A 157 -3.29 4.68 3.64
N HIS A 158 -4.20 4.21 2.77
CA HIS A 158 -5.64 4.39 2.95
C HIS A 158 -6.08 3.83 4.30
N LYS A 159 -5.72 2.58 4.61
CA LYS A 159 -6.12 1.96 5.88
C LYS A 159 -5.53 2.68 7.08
N ALA A 160 -4.25 3.07 7.03
CA ALA A 160 -3.62 3.85 8.10
C ALA A 160 -4.33 5.19 8.32
N LEU A 161 -4.64 5.93 7.24
CA LEU A 161 -5.37 7.20 7.33
C LEU A 161 -6.76 7.03 7.93
N CYS A 162 -7.52 6.00 7.53
CA CYS A 162 -8.81 5.69 8.14
C CYS A 162 -8.69 5.46 9.65
N VAL A 163 -7.73 4.62 10.08
CA VAL A 163 -7.55 4.32 11.51
C VAL A 163 -7.09 5.57 12.29
N TYR A 164 -6.20 6.39 11.72
CA TYR A 164 -5.81 7.67 12.34
C TYR A 164 -6.99 8.62 12.54
N VAL A 165 -7.82 8.77 11.51
CA VAL A 165 -9.01 9.64 11.56
C VAL A 165 -9.99 9.12 12.60
N GLU A 166 -10.25 7.82 12.64
CA GLU A 166 -11.14 7.19 13.62
C GLU A 166 -10.65 7.42 15.05
N HIS A 167 -9.35 7.20 15.31
CA HIS A 167 -8.75 7.39 16.63
C HIS A 167 -8.85 8.83 17.12
N LEU A 168 -8.70 9.81 16.23
CA LEU A 168 -8.86 11.22 16.55
C LEU A 168 -10.32 11.61 16.76
N GLN A 169 -11.24 11.09 15.95
CA GLN A 169 -12.68 11.39 16.05
C GLN A 169 -13.30 10.82 17.33
N GLN A 170 -12.89 9.61 17.72
CA GLN A 170 -13.40 8.94 18.92
C GLN A 170 -12.62 9.32 20.20
N GLY A 171 -11.59 10.17 20.10
CA GLY A 171 -10.74 10.53 21.24
C GLY A 171 -9.92 9.35 21.81
N LEU A 172 -9.68 8.32 21.01
CA LEU A 172 -8.97 7.09 21.41
C LEU A 172 -7.45 7.18 21.26
N GLY A 173 -6.99 8.14 20.44
CA GLY A 173 -5.58 8.41 20.19
C GLY A 173 -5.11 9.68 20.91
N GLU A 174 -3.94 9.60 21.54
CA GLU A 174 -3.23 10.81 21.97
C GLU A 174 -2.82 11.60 20.72
N VAL A 175 -3.32 12.83 20.60
CA VAL A 175 -3.09 13.68 19.42
C VAL A 175 -1.60 13.74 19.05
N PRO A 176 -0.64 13.95 19.98
CA PRO A 176 0.78 13.96 19.62
C PRO A 176 1.29 12.65 19.01
N ALA A 177 0.81 11.50 19.50
CA ALA A 177 1.23 10.19 18.98
C ALA A 177 0.69 9.96 17.55
N VAL A 178 -0.55 10.39 17.29
CA VAL A 178 -1.15 10.35 15.96
C VAL A 178 -0.42 11.28 15.00
N VAL A 179 -0.18 12.53 15.41
CA VAL A 179 0.55 13.51 14.61
C VAL A 179 1.96 13.02 14.28
N ALA A 180 2.69 12.46 15.25
CA ALA A 180 4.01 11.88 15.02
C ALA A 180 3.96 10.74 13.97
N GLY A 181 2.91 9.93 13.98
CA GLY A 181 2.67 8.89 12.99
C GLY A 181 2.43 9.45 11.58
N LEU A 182 1.54 10.44 11.46
CA LEU A 182 1.26 11.12 10.20
C LEU A 182 2.49 11.86 9.64
N LEU A 183 3.31 12.47 10.50
CA LEU A 183 4.56 13.12 10.12
C LEU A 183 5.60 12.12 9.59
N ARG A 184 5.69 10.92 10.18
CA ARG A 184 6.53 9.83 9.65
C ARG A 184 6.07 9.39 8.26
N LEU A 185 4.76 9.21 8.07
CA LEU A 185 4.18 8.89 6.77
C LEU A 185 4.46 10.00 5.74
N GLN A 186 4.21 11.26 6.10
CA GLN A 186 4.48 12.44 5.25
C GLN A 186 5.95 12.51 4.84
N THR A 187 6.87 12.23 5.76
CA THR A 187 8.31 12.19 5.50
C THR A 187 8.65 11.09 4.49
N ARG A 188 8.09 9.89 4.69
CA ARG A 188 8.29 8.78 3.75
C ARG A 188 7.76 9.09 2.35
N LEU A 189 6.55 9.63 2.25
CA LEU A 189 5.93 10.03 0.98
C LEU A 189 6.80 11.07 0.25
N SER A 190 7.34 12.04 0.99
CA SER A 190 8.25 13.05 0.44
C SER A 190 9.51 12.43 -0.16
N GLN A 191 10.14 11.49 0.57
CA GLN A 191 11.33 10.77 0.11
C GLN A 191 11.05 9.95 -1.15
N MET A 192 9.91 9.24 -1.20
CA MET A 192 9.50 8.48 -2.38
C MET A 192 9.19 9.39 -3.59
N GLY A 193 8.84 10.65 -3.34
CA GLY A 193 8.64 11.65 -4.37
C GLY A 193 9.93 12.20 -5.00
N GLU A 194 11.11 11.93 -4.44
CA GLU A 194 12.40 12.47 -4.95
C GLU A 194 12.84 11.80 -6.26
N GLU A 195 13.14 12.62 -7.27
CA GLU A 195 13.61 12.12 -8.58
C GLU A 195 14.95 11.39 -8.50
N ARG A 196 15.78 11.75 -7.51
CA ARG A 196 17.08 11.14 -7.25
C ARG A 196 17.16 10.73 -5.79
N LEU A 197 17.49 9.46 -5.54
CA LEU A 197 17.57 8.87 -4.21
C LEU A 197 18.78 9.39 -3.45
N GLY A 198 18.60 9.58 -2.14
CA GLY A 198 19.67 9.96 -1.21
C GLY A 198 20.29 11.32 -1.51
N SER A 199 19.58 12.13 -2.30
CA SER A 199 20.13 13.35 -2.86
C SER A 199 19.90 14.55 -1.96
N GLY A 200 18.87 14.54 -1.11
CA GLY A 200 18.58 15.66 -0.20
C GLY A 200 18.62 17.00 -0.95
N LEU A 201 19.38 17.97 -0.43
CA LEU A 201 19.63 19.26 -1.09
C LEU A 201 20.40 19.16 -2.43
N LEU A 202 21.19 18.10 -2.65
CA LEU A 202 21.98 17.88 -3.87
C LEU A 202 21.15 17.28 -5.02
N GLY A 203 19.93 16.83 -4.75
CA GLY A 203 18.99 16.34 -5.77
C GLY A 203 18.56 17.43 -6.74
N ALA A 204 18.37 18.64 -6.22
CA ALA A 204 17.95 19.81 -6.98
C ALA A 204 18.98 20.25 -8.03
N ILE A 205 20.25 19.86 -7.87
CA ILE A 205 21.34 20.13 -8.83
C ILE A 205 21.69 18.90 -9.69
N GLY A 206 20.88 17.84 -9.63
CA GLY A 206 21.04 16.68 -10.50
C GLY A 206 22.13 15.69 -10.07
N LEU A 207 22.46 15.62 -8.78
CA LEU A 207 23.35 14.58 -8.25
C LEU A 207 22.54 13.47 -7.54
N GLY A 208 23.03 12.23 -7.59
CA GLY A 208 22.38 11.07 -6.98
C GLY A 208 21.83 10.03 -7.96
N ARG A 209 21.47 8.86 -7.44
CA ARG A 209 20.94 7.73 -8.23
C ARG A 209 19.52 8.05 -8.67
N ARG A 210 19.23 7.92 -9.96
CA ARG A 210 17.85 8.08 -10.47
C ARG A 210 16.92 7.13 -9.73
N SER A 211 15.83 7.66 -9.21
CA SER A 211 14.84 6.86 -8.49
C SER A 211 14.10 5.95 -9.48
N PRO A 212 13.86 4.67 -9.13
CA PRO A 212 13.21 3.70 -10.01
C PRO A 212 11.69 3.91 -10.11
N LEU A 213 11.13 4.81 -9.29
CA LEU A 213 9.70 5.03 -9.15
C LEU A 213 9.11 5.80 -10.34
N SER A 214 7.92 5.39 -10.75
CA SER A 214 7.20 5.95 -11.90
C SER A 214 6.72 7.38 -11.64
N ASN A 215 6.56 8.16 -12.70
CA ASN A 215 6.02 9.52 -12.60
C ASN A 215 4.57 9.51 -12.07
N ARG A 216 3.80 8.49 -12.43
CA ARG A 216 2.43 8.25 -11.95
C ARG A 216 2.39 8.13 -10.43
N PHE A 217 3.26 7.30 -9.86
CA PHE A 217 3.40 7.14 -8.42
C PHE A 217 3.91 8.40 -7.72
N ARG A 218 4.86 9.11 -8.35
CA ARG A 218 5.36 10.41 -7.84
C ARG A 218 4.24 11.41 -7.65
N VAL A 219 3.29 11.50 -8.60
CA VAL A 219 2.11 12.37 -8.45
C VAL A 219 1.32 11.99 -7.20
N VAL A 220 1.09 10.70 -6.95
CA VAL A 220 0.35 10.24 -5.76
C VAL A 220 1.07 10.63 -4.47
N VAL A 221 2.36 10.28 -4.33
CA VAL A 221 3.10 10.52 -3.08
C VAL A 221 3.35 12.01 -2.83
N ARG A 222 3.56 12.82 -3.89
CA ARG A 222 3.68 14.28 -3.77
C ARG A 222 2.36 14.92 -3.37
N SER A 223 1.24 14.48 -3.96
CA SER A 223 -0.09 14.96 -3.61
C SER A 223 -0.44 14.65 -2.16
N LEU A 224 -0.23 13.40 -1.72
CA LEU A 224 -0.54 13.00 -0.35
C LEU A 224 0.41 13.65 0.67
N SER A 225 1.69 13.82 0.34
CA SER A 225 2.63 14.55 1.20
C SER A 225 2.27 16.04 1.34
N ALA A 226 1.91 16.71 0.24
CA ALA A 226 1.47 18.09 0.27
C ALA A 226 0.18 18.25 1.08
N PHE A 227 -0.79 17.37 0.86
CA PHE A 227 -2.02 17.33 1.65
C PHE A 227 -1.75 17.19 3.14
N LEU A 228 -0.97 16.18 3.56
CA LEU A 228 -0.63 15.99 4.97
C LEU A 228 0.11 17.19 5.56
N SER A 229 0.99 17.84 4.78
CA SER A 229 1.69 19.05 5.23
C SER A 229 0.72 20.22 5.47
N VAL A 230 -0.32 20.36 4.65
CA VAL A 230 -1.41 21.34 4.87
C VAL A 230 -2.25 20.96 6.09
N GLN A 231 -2.51 19.67 6.32
CA GLN A 231 -3.35 19.22 7.43
C GLN A 231 -2.66 19.20 8.80
N ILE A 232 -1.33 19.35 8.87
CA ILE A 232 -0.55 19.26 10.12
C ILE A 232 0.18 20.61 10.35
N PRO A 233 -0.44 21.58 11.04
CA PRO A 233 0.15 22.89 11.28
C PRO A 233 1.37 22.86 12.19
N SER A 234 1.41 21.94 13.16
CA SER A 234 2.48 21.78 14.15
C SER A 234 2.58 20.32 14.62
N GLU A 235 3.60 20.00 15.41
CA GLU A 235 3.87 18.62 15.90
C GLU A 235 2.81 18.07 16.88
N ASP A 236 1.94 18.94 17.37
CA ASP A 236 0.88 18.66 18.33
C ASP A 236 -0.53 18.98 17.80
N GLN A 237 -0.65 19.46 16.55
CA GLN A 237 -1.93 19.84 15.96
C GLN A 237 -2.19 19.17 14.61
N VAL A 238 -3.45 18.88 14.37
CA VAL A 238 -3.93 18.36 13.09
C VAL A 238 -5.32 18.90 12.80
N ARG A 239 -5.55 19.28 11.54
CA ARG A 239 -6.82 19.85 11.11
C ARG A 239 -7.86 18.76 10.94
N LEU A 240 -8.81 18.71 11.88
CA LEU A 240 -9.94 17.77 11.88
C LEU A 240 -11.27 18.37 11.41
N GLN A 241 -11.30 19.69 11.18
CA GLN A 241 -12.49 20.41 10.73
C GLN A 241 -12.12 21.36 9.57
N PRO A 242 -13.06 21.65 8.66
CA PRO A 242 -12.93 22.71 7.67
C PRO A 242 -12.52 24.05 8.29
N SER A 243 -11.70 24.84 7.60
CA SER A 243 -11.35 26.20 8.05
C SER A 243 -10.94 27.07 6.88
N THR A 244 -11.46 28.30 6.83
CA THR A 244 -11.17 29.31 5.80
C THR A 244 -9.93 30.15 6.11
N ASP A 245 -9.52 30.24 7.38
CA ASP A 245 -8.43 31.14 7.83
C ASP A 245 -7.11 30.37 7.99
N GLN A 246 -6.74 29.60 6.96
CA GLN A 246 -5.58 28.73 7.04
C GLN A 246 -4.29 29.46 6.65
N GLN A 247 -3.44 29.76 7.64
CA GLN A 247 -2.05 30.12 7.39
C GLN A 247 -1.24 28.85 7.13
N LEU A 248 -0.66 28.74 5.93
CA LEU A 248 0.19 27.62 5.55
C LEU A 248 1.57 27.77 6.20
N THR A 249 2.09 26.67 6.72
CA THR A 249 3.49 26.61 7.15
C THR A 249 4.42 26.72 5.94
N ALA A 250 5.67 27.15 6.14
CA ALA A 250 6.66 27.17 5.06
C ALA A 250 6.84 25.79 4.42
N LYS A 251 6.75 24.71 5.21
CA LYS A 251 6.82 23.32 4.73
C LYS A 251 5.63 22.98 3.83
N ALA A 252 4.41 23.35 4.24
CA ALA A 252 3.20 23.13 3.44
C ALA A 252 3.24 23.92 2.13
N GLN A 253 3.65 25.20 2.20
CA GLN A 253 3.81 26.05 1.03
C GLN A 253 4.83 25.46 0.05
N GLN A 254 5.98 25.01 0.54
CA GLN A 254 7.00 24.39 -0.30
C GLN A 254 6.50 23.09 -0.96
N ALA A 255 5.76 22.25 -0.23
CA ALA A 255 5.22 21.01 -0.78
C ALA A 255 4.19 21.27 -1.88
N LEU A 256 3.34 22.29 -1.72
CA LEU A 256 2.37 22.74 -2.73
C LEU A 256 3.08 23.28 -3.97
N VAL A 257 4.04 24.20 -3.80
CA VAL A 257 4.80 24.77 -4.93
C VAL A 257 5.48 23.67 -5.75
N VAL A 258 6.05 22.66 -5.09
CA VAL A 258 6.64 21.51 -5.79
C VAL A 258 5.59 20.79 -6.62
N LEU A 259 4.44 20.43 -6.03
CA LEU A 259 3.35 19.73 -6.73
C LEU A 259 2.80 20.54 -7.92
N GLU A 260 2.55 21.83 -7.71
CA GLU A 260 2.01 22.75 -8.72
C GLU A 260 2.97 23.01 -9.88
N SER A 261 4.28 22.92 -9.63
CA SER A 261 5.30 23.07 -10.66
C SER A 261 5.48 21.81 -11.52
N MET A 262 5.04 20.63 -11.07
CA MET A 262 5.24 19.36 -11.78
C MET A 262 4.78 19.42 -13.25
N PRO A 263 3.59 19.97 -13.60
CA PRO A 263 3.12 20.03 -14.98
C PRO A 263 4.00 20.84 -15.94
N SER A 264 4.91 21.69 -15.44
CA SER A 264 5.87 22.43 -16.27
C SER A 264 6.96 21.53 -16.87
N SER A 265 7.21 20.37 -16.27
CA SER A 265 8.17 19.38 -16.76
C SER A 265 7.52 18.44 -17.77
N LYS A 266 8.21 18.20 -18.89
CA LYS A 266 7.74 17.32 -19.98
C LYS A 266 7.36 15.91 -19.50
N GLN A 267 7.98 15.42 -18.42
CA GLN A 267 7.76 14.08 -17.91
C GLN A 267 6.40 13.89 -17.21
N TYR A 268 5.69 14.98 -16.91
CA TYR A 268 4.37 14.99 -16.28
C TYR A 268 3.28 15.57 -17.21
N ALA A 269 3.57 15.76 -18.50
CA ALA A 269 2.64 16.36 -19.46
C ALA A 269 1.30 15.61 -19.50
N ASP A 270 1.34 14.28 -19.58
CA ASP A 270 0.15 13.42 -19.64
C ASP A 270 -0.56 13.27 -18.28
N LEU A 271 0.02 13.82 -17.21
CA LEU A 271 -0.50 13.75 -15.84
C LEU A 271 -1.05 15.10 -15.35
N LYS A 272 -1.03 16.13 -16.21
CA LYS A 272 -1.41 17.50 -15.85
C LYS A 272 -2.82 17.60 -15.26
N ASP A 273 -3.80 16.93 -15.86
CA ASP A 273 -5.19 16.96 -15.38
C ASP A 273 -5.32 16.29 -14.01
N SER A 274 -4.65 15.16 -13.80
CA SER A 274 -4.63 14.45 -12.51
C SER A 274 -3.95 15.28 -11.42
N ILE A 275 -2.84 15.95 -11.75
CA ILE A 275 -2.16 16.89 -10.85
C ILE A 275 -3.09 18.07 -10.53
N GLY A 276 -3.76 18.64 -11.53
CA GLY A 276 -4.71 19.73 -11.35
C GLY A 276 -5.85 19.38 -10.39
N LYS A 277 -6.45 18.19 -10.54
CA LYS A 277 -7.49 17.70 -9.62
C LYS A 277 -6.97 17.51 -8.19
N ALA A 278 -5.75 17.00 -8.03
CA ALA A 278 -5.13 16.87 -6.71
C ALA A 278 -4.86 18.22 -6.05
N VAL A 279 -4.32 19.18 -6.81
CA VAL A 279 -4.06 20.56 -6.35
C VAL A 279 -5.37 21.24 -5.94
N GLN A 280 -6.43 21.14 -6.75
CA GLN A 280 -7.76 21.67 -6.42
C GLN A 280 -8.30 21.05 -5.13
N PHE A 281 -8.16 19.73 -4.96
CA PHE A 281 -8.57 19.04 -3.75
C PHE A 281 -7.85 19.58 -2.51
N ILE A 282 -6.53 19.78 -2.59
CA ILE A 282 -5.72 20.21 -1.45
C ILE A 282 -5.99 21.68 -1.08
N HIS A 283 -6.20 22.54 -2.08
CA HIS A 283 -6.50 23.97 -1.85
C HIS A 283 -7.90 24.22 -1.29
N TYR A 284 -8.84 23.29 -1.48
CA TYR A 284 -10.19 23.49 -0.99
C TYR A 284 -10.21 23.53 0.54
N PRO A 285 -10.55 24.68 1.18
CA PRO A 285 -10.49 24.83 2.64
C PRO A 285 -11.51 23.98 3.39
N GLY A 286 -12.50 23.44 2.65
CA GLY A 286 -13.48 22.50 3.17
C GLY A 286 -12.93 21.11 3.45
N HIS A 287 -11.79 20.73 2.87
CA HIS A 287 -11.17 19.43 3.18
C HIS A 287 -10.27 19.53 4.42
N CYS A 288 -10.30 18.51 5.27
CA CYS A 288 -9.46 18.36 6.45
C CYS A 288 -8.79 16.98 6.44
N LEU A 289 -8.07 16.56 7.50
CA LEU A 289 -7.44 15.22 7.54
C LEU A 289 -8.41 14.08 7.19
N ARG A 290 -9.69 14.23 7.55
CA ARG A 290 -10.77 13.24 7.28
C ARG A 290 -10.91 12.91 5.80
N ASP A 291 -10.53 13.85 4.95
CA ASP A 291 -10.64 13.74 3.49
C ASP A 291 -9.38 13.12 2.85
N GLY A 292 -8.37 12.77 3.64
CA GLY A 292 -7.15 12.10 3.17
C GLY A 292 -7.41 10.77 2.45
N PRO A 293 -8.25 9.87 2.99
CA PRO A 293 -8.70 8.67 2.27
C PRO A 293 -9.36 9.00 0.92
N CYS A 294 -10.22 10.04 0.87
CA CYS A 294 -10.88 10.49 -0.35
C CYS A 294 -9.89 11.02 -1.41
N LEU A 295 -8.85 11.75 -0.99
CA LEU A 295 -7.77 12.17 -1.90
C LEU A 295 -7.06 10.96 -2.51
N LEU A 296 -6.77 9.94 -1.70
CA LEU A 296 -6.10 8.74 -2.19
C LEU A 296 -7.01 7.92 -3.12
N SER A 297 -8.32 7.83 -2.83
CA SER A 297 -9.32 7.27 -3.76
C SER A 297 -9.32 8.01 -5.10
N LEU A 298 -9.42 9.35 -5.07
CA LEU A 298 -9.39 10.19 -6.27
C LEU A 298 -8.14 9.91 -7.11
N LEU A 299 -6.97 9.89 -6.48
CA LEU A 299 -5.70 9.62 -7.16
C LEU A 299 -5.64 8.19 -7.70
N ALA A 300 -6.09 7.18 -6.95
CA ALA A 300 -6.15 5.80 -7.39
C ALA A 300 -7.09 5.61 -8.60
N ASN A 301 -8.22 6.33 -8.64
CA ASN A 301 -9.16 6.31 -9.75
C ASN A 301 -8.59 6.96 -11.02
N LEU A 302 -7.95 8.12 -10.87
CA LEU A 302 -7.36 8.84 -12.01
C LEU A 302 -6.09 8.15 -12.54
N LEU A 303 -5.31 7.59 -11.63
CA LEU A 303 -3.96 7.14 -11.90
C LEU A 303 -3.78 5.64 -11.76
N TYR A 304 -4.76 4.81 -11.43
CA TYR A 304 -4.57 3.36 -11.43
C TYR A 304 -5.90 2.63 -11.71
N PRO A 305 -6.72 3.04 -12.71
CA PRO A 305 -8.09 2.54 -12.89
C PRO A 305 -8.17 1.02 -13.09
N ASP A 306 -7.16 0.43 -13.73
CA ASP A 306 -7.14 -0.99 -14.08
C ASP A 306 -6.67 -1.91 -12.94
N GLN A 307 -6.33 -1.36 -11.76
CA GLN A 307 -5.88 -2.17 -10.61
C GLN A 307 -7.07 -2.64 -9.76
N GLY A 308 -7.60 -3.82 -10.05
CA GLY A 308 -8.80 -4.36 -9.38
C GLY A 308 -8.69 -4.48 -7.86
N TYR A 309 -7.50 -4.74 -7.32
CA TYR A 309 -7.30 -4.81 -5.86
C TYR A 309 -7.55 -3.47 -5.15
N LEU A 310 -7.50 -2.34 -5.86
CA LEU A 310 -7.78 -1.01 -5.32
C LEU A 310 -9.28 -0.72 -5.19
N ASN A 311 -10.18 -1.55 -5.72
CA ASN A 311 -11.63 -1.30 -5.67
C ASN A 311 -12.18 -1.07 -4.25
N ILE A 312 -11.53 -1.63 -3.22
CA ILE A 312 -11.93 -1.43 -1.82
C ILE A 312 -11.68 0.00 -1.29
N ILE A 313 -10.83 0.77 -1.96
CA ILE A 313 -10.51 2.15 -1.58
C ILE A 313 -11.07 3.18 -2.57
N ARG A 314 -11.90 2.75 -3.51
CA ARG A 314 -12.50 3.62 -4.54
C ARG A 314 -13.83 4.18 -4.07
#